data_AF-T1AF22-F1
#
_entry.id   AF-T1AF22-F1
#
_cell.length_a   1.000
_cell.length_b   1.000
_cell.length_c   1.000
_cell.angle_alpha   90.00
_cell.angle_beta   90.00
_cell.angle_gamma   90.00
#
_symmetry.space_group_name_H-M   'P 1'
#
loop_
_entity.id
_entity.type
_entity.pdbx_description
1 polymer ?
#
loop_
_entity_poly.entity_id
_entity_poly.type
_entity_poly.pdbx_seq_one_letter_code
_entity_poly.pdbx_strand_id
1 'polypeptide(L)'
;MCSSPWQRSGLGRFTFPIGAAANLLFNVSSNQAGVTAAHFRVDGPRQVSGSATGGAFCGAPDTYTVYFAARFNRPMSAFGTWHNGKLMPGTAQVRGINSGGWVTFKTGNAR
;
A
#
# COMPACT_ATOMS: atom_id res chain seq x y z
N MET A 1 -21.63 2.92 -24.28
CA MET A 1 -20.49 3.45 -23.49
C MET A 1 -20.81 3.27 -22.02
N CYS A 2 -20.12 2.38 -21.31
CA CYS A 2 -20.34 2.19 -19.87
C CYS A 2 -19.16 2.82 -19.14
N SER A 3 -19.31 4.08 -18.74
CA SER A 3 -18.34 4.76 -17.89
C SER A 3 -18.30 4.04 -16.54
N SER A 4 -17.16 3.44 -16.20
CA SER A 4 -16.94 2.95 -14.84
C SER A 4 -17.03 4.15 -13.88
N PRO A 5 -17.87 4.13 -12.82
CA PRO A 5 -18.19 5.30 -12.01
C PRO A 5 -17.03 5.80 -11.12
N TRP A 6 -15.83 5.25 -11.26
CA TRP A 6 -14.69 5.47 -10.37
C TRP A 6 -13.52 6.15 -11.10
N GLN A 7 -13.67 7.43 -11.46
CA GLN A 7 -12.64 8.17 -12.22
C GLN A 7 -11.27 8.29 -11.50
N ARG A 8 -11.26 8.18 -10.17
CA ARG A 8 -10.07 8.33 -9.32
C ARG A 8 -9.93 7.18 -8.32
N SER A 9 -10.57 6.05 -8.57
CA SER A 9 -10.54 4.90 -7.66
C SER A 9 -10.41 3.60 -8.42
N GLY A 10 -9.66 2.67 -7.85
CA GLY A 10 -9.54 1.30 -8.33
C GLY A 10 -10.29 0.33 -7.43
N LEU A 11 -10.80 -0.75 -8.02
CA LEU A 11 -11.32 -1.89 -7.28
C LEU A 11 -10.46 -3.12 -7.59
N GLY A 12 -9.91 -3.74 -6.56
CA GLY A 12 -9.14 -4.99 -6.67
C GLY A 12 -9.84 -6.13 -5.95
N ARG A 13 -9.84 -7.32 -6.56
CA ARG A 13 -10.26 -8.57 -5.90
C ARG A 13 -9.10 -9.56 -5.93
N PHE A 14 -8.67 -9.99 -4.75
CA PHE A 14 -7.57 -10.93 -4.57
C PHE A 14 -8.11 -12.24 -4.00
N THR A 15 -7.80 -13.35 -4.66
CA THR A 15 -8.12 -14.70 -4.19
C THR A 15 -6.82 -15.38 -3.76
N PHE A 16 -6.73 -15.76 -2.49
CA PHE A 16 -5.54 -16.40 -1.93
C PHE A 16 -5.75 -17.91 -1.82
N PRO A 17 -4.70 -18.73 -2.04
CA PRO A 17 -4.74 -20.15 -1.73
C PRO A 17 -5.09 -20.38 -0.26
N ILE A 18 -5.82 -21.46 -0.01
CA ILE A 18 -6.18 -21.89 1.34
C ILE A 18 -4.91 -22.30 2.11
N GLY A 19 -4.83 -21.93 3.39
CA GLY A 19 -3.71 -22.30 4.27
C GLY A 19 -2.42 -21.50 4.06
N ALA A 20 -2.37 -20.61 3.06
CA ALA A 20 -1.24 -19.72 2.83
C ALA A 20 -1.46 -18.34 3.47
N ALA A 21 -0.36 -17.64 3.78
CA ALA A 21 -0.44 -16.27 4.26
C ALA A 21 -1.00 -15.35 3.16
N ALA A 22 -2.16 -14.73 3.42
CA ALA A 22 -2.77 -13.78 2.49
C ALA A 22 -2.25 -12.36 2.74
N ASN A 23 -1.09 -12.06 2.15
CA ASN A 23 -0.43 -10.76 2.31
C ASN A 23 -0.69 -9.83 1.12
N LEU A 24 -0.94 -8.55 1.43
CA LEU A 24 -0.87 -7.46 0.45
C LEU A 24 0.25 -6.50 0.87
N LEU A 25 1.06 -6.10 -0.12
CA LEU A 25 2.21 -5.22 0.08
C LEU A 25 1.95 -3.87 -0.58
N PHE A 26 2.32 -2.80 0.12
CA PHE A 26 2.20 -1.41 -0.29
C PHE A 26 3.60 -0.83 -0.42
N ASN A 27 4.18 -0.93 -1.61
CA ASN A 27 5.46 -0.32 -1.93
C ASN A 27 5.26 1.15 -2.31
N VAL A 28 5.37 2.05 -1.32
CA VAL A 28 5.11 3.49 -1.48
C VAL A 28 6.36 4.28 -1.88
N SER A 29 7.52 3.63 -1.95
CA SER A 29 8.80 4.28 -2.27
C SER A 29 9.37 3.89 -3.63
N SER A 30 8.52 3.46 -4.57
CA SER A 30 8.93 3.01 -5.90
C SER A 30 8.13 3.72 -6.99
N ASN A 31 8.81 4.40 -7.90
CA ASN A 31 8.29 4.95 -9.14
C ASN A 31 9.41 4.95 -10.19
N GLN A 32 9.13 5.41 -11.41
CA GLN A 32 10.13 5.47 -12.48
C GLN A 32 11.27 6.46 -12.15
N ALA A 33 10.94 7.69 -11.79
CA ALA A 33 11.92 8.78 -11.70
C ALA A 33 12.61 8.93 -10.31
N GLY A 34 12.32 8.04 -9.36
CA GLY A 34 12.70 8.17 -7.96
C GLY A 34 11.62 8.81 -7.08
N VAL A 35 11.45 8.26 -5.88
CA VAL A 35 10.59 8.83 -4.83
C VAL A 35 11.48 9.59 -3.86
N THR A 36 11.13 10.84 -3.57
CA THR A 36 11.90 11.72 -2.67
C THR A 36 11.35 11.74 -1.25
N ALA A 37 10.06 11.45 -1.09
CA ALA A 37 9.44 11.25 0.22
C ALA A 37 8.30 10.24 0.11
N ALA A 38 8.19 9.32 1.07
CA ALA A 38 7.09 8.38 1.14
C ALA A 38 6.53 8.27 2.56
N HIS A 39 5.27 7.89 2.65
CA HIS A 39 4.55 7.65 3.90
C HIS A 39 3.57 6.49 3.72
N PHE A 40 3.49 5.63 4.73
CA PHE A 40 2.47 4.60 4.84
C PHE A 40 1.92 4.58 6.26
N ARG A 41 0.61 4.35 6.39
CA ARG A 41 -0.10 4.28 7.66
C ARG A 41 -1.22 3.26 7.63
N VAL A 42 -1.36 2.53 8.74
CA VAL A 42 -2.55 1.74 9.08
C VAL A 42 -3.49 2.63 9.89
N ASP A 43 -4.68 2.92 9.33
CA ASP A 43 -5.64 3.86 9.93
C ASP A 43 -6.70 3.17 10.80
N GLY A 44 -6.79 1.85 10.69
CA GLY A 44 -7.73 1.04 11.46
C GLY A 44 -7.77 -0.39 10.93
N PRO A 45 -8.67 -1.24 11.43
CA PRO A 45 -8.66 -2.68 11.12
C PRO A 45 -8.95 -3.01 9.65
N ARG A 46 -9.45 -2.06 8.85
CA ARG A 46 -9.84 -2.26 7.44
C ARG A 46 -9.33 -1.16 6.51
N GLN A 47 -8.40 -0.32 6.94
CA GLN A 47 -7.98 0.83 6.14
C GLN A 47 -6.51 1.14 6.31
N VAL A 48 -5.89 1.50 5.19
CA VAL A 48 -4.54 2.05 5.12
C VAL A 48 -4.56 3.31 4.26
N SER A 49 -3.59 4.18 4.50
CA SER A 49 -3.35 5.37 3.69
C SER A 49 -1.85 5.61 3.53
N GLY A 50 -1.50 6.53 2.64
CA GLY A 50 -0.13 6.94 2.48
C GLY A 50 0.05 7.94 1.35
N SER A 51 1.31 8.24 1.08
CA SER A 51 1.69 9.13 0.00
C SER A 51 3.06 8.81 -0.56
N ALA A 52 3.29 9.26 -1.80
CA ALA A 52 4.58 9.22 -2.46
C ALA A 52 4.80 10.57 -3.17
N THR A 53 5.96 11.18 -2.94
CA THR A 53 6.40 12.41 -3.61
C THR A 53 7.44 12.05 -4.65
N GLY A 54 7.21 12.51 -5.89
CA GLY A 54 8.10 12.33 -7.02
C GLY A 54 8.02 13.52 -7.96
N GLY A 55 8.49 13.34 -9.18
CA GLY A 55 8.64 14.39 -10.19
C GLY A 55 9.79 14.03 -11.13
N ALA A 56 10.33 15.00 -11.85
CA ALA A 56 11.54 14.85 -12.65
C ALA A 56 11.46 13.82 -13.78
N PHE A 57 10.26 13.38 -14.16
CA PHE A 57 10.11 12.41 -15.24
C PHE A 57 10.57 13.03 -16.57
N CYS A 58 11.47 12.35 -17.27
CA CYS A 58 12.13 12.86 -18.48
C CYS A 58 12.79 14.24 -18.31
N GLY A 59 13.25 14.58 -17.10
CA GLY A 59 13.92 15.85 -16.80
C GLY A 59 12.98 17.05 -16.61
N ALA A 60 11.68 16.82 -16.49
CA ALA A 60 10.73 17.88 -16.18
C ALA A 60 11.02 18.53 -14.81
N PRO A 61 10.90 19.86 -14.64
CA PRO A 61 11.15 20.53 -13.37
C PRO A 61 9.93 20.47 -12.42
N ASP A 62 9.21 19.36 -12.41
CA ASP A 62 7.99 19.19 -11.63
C ASP A 62 8.25 18.46 -10.31
N THR A 63 7.37 18.69 -9.34
CA THR A 63 7.31 17.91 -8.09
C THR A 63 5.86 17.77 -7.69
N TYR A 64 5.45 16.55 -7.37
CA TYR A 64 4.09 16.27 -6.97
C TYR A 64 4.04 15.20 -5.90
N THR A 65 3.00 15.27 -5.05
CA THR A 65 2.68 14.23 -4.07
C THR A 65 1.38 13.55 -4.45
N VAL A 66 1.42 12.23 -4.59
CA VAL A 66 0.22 11.41 -4.74
C VAL A 66 -0.16 10.87 -3.37
N TYR A 67 -1.45 10.98 -3.03
CA TYR A 67 -2.03 10.42 -1.82
C TYR A 67 -2.93 9.25 -2.19
N PHE A 68 -2.99 8.24 -1.32
CA PHE A 68 -3.92 7.13 -1.47
C PHE A 68 -4.59 6.80 -0.14
N ALA A 69 -5.77 6.20 -0.25
CA ALA A 69 -6.43 5.47 0.81
C ALA A 69 -6.97 4.16 0.21
N ALA A 70 -6.74 3.05 0.90
CA ALA A 70 -7.26 1.74 0.52
C ALA A 70 -8.08 1.17 1.66
N ARG A 71 -9.28 0.70 1.33
CA ARG A 71 -10.22 0.11 2.29
C ARG A 71 -10.51 -1.33 1.90
N PHE A 72 -10.51 -2.21 2.90
CA PHE A 72 -10.70 -3.64 2.71
C PHE A 72 -12.11 -4.06 3.12
N ASN A 73 -12.65 -5.07 2.45
CA ASN A 73 -13.94 -5.68 2.79
C ASN A 73 -13.86 -6.62 4.02
N ARG A 74 -12.65 -6.93 4.52
CA ARG A 74 -12.39 -7.79 5.67
C ARG A 74 -11.34 -7.15 6.59
N PRO A 75 -11.38 -7.42 7.91
CA PRO A 75 -10.36 -6.92 8.82
C PRO A 75 -9.00 -7.60 8.57
N MET A 76 -7.94 -6.82 8.71
CA MET A 76 -6.56 -7.31 8.75
C MET A 76 -6.35 -8.13 10.03
N SER A 77 -5.62 -9.24 9.93
CA SER A 77 -5.23 -10.07 11.06
C SER A 77 -3.83 -9.76 11.59
N ALA A 78 -2.98 -9.19 10.75
CA ALA A 78 -1.67 -8.67 11.12
C ALA A 78 -1.28 -7.54 10.16
N PHE A 79 -0.36 -6.69 10.58
CA PHE A 79 0.20 -5.63 9.76
C PHE A 79 1.62 -5.31 10.23
N GLY A 80 2.34 -4.58 9.40
CA GLY A 80 3.62 -3.99 9.77
C GLY A 80 4.15 -3.11 8.66
N THR A 81 5.32 -2.54 8.91
CA THR A 81 6.03 -1.72 7.93
C THR A 81 7.40 -2.31 7.61
N TRP A 82 8.05 -1.72 6.61
CA TRP A 82 9.49 -1.85 6.45
C TRP A 82 10.13 -0.49 6.20
N HIS A 83 11.41 -0.40 6.55
CA HIS A 83 12.27 0.73 6.19
C HIS A 83 13.69 0.21 5.95
N ASN A 84 14.29 0.57 4.82
CA ASN A 84 15.64 0.14 4.43
C ASN A 84 15.85 -1.38 4.56
N GLY A 85 14.88 -2.17 4.07
CA GLY A 85 14.93 -3.63 4.09
C GLY A 85 14.63 -4.28 5.45
N LYS A 86 14.50 -3.50 6.54
CA LYS A 86 14.15 -4.02 7.87
C LYS A 86 12.64 -4.10 8.04
N LEU A 87 12.12 -5.30 8.30
CA LEU A 87 10.73 -5.52 8.67
C LEU A 87 10.45 -5.06 10.12
N MET A 88 9.32 -4.40 10.32
CA MET A 88 8.85 -3.88 11.61
C MET A 88 7.40 -4.34 11.86
N PRO A 89 7.20 -5.59 12.31
CA PRO A 89 5.86 -6.11 12.61
C PRO A 89 5.15 -5.26 13.68
N GLY A 90 3.83 -5.07 13.53
CA GLY A 90 3.02 -4.29 14.47
C GLY A 90 3.23 -2.77 14.42
N THR A 91 4.17 -2.29 13.60
CA THR A 91 4.35 -0.85 13.41
C THR A 91 3.28 -0.33 12.45
N ALA A 92 2.51 0.67 12.89
CA ALA A 92 1.37 1.18 12.13
C ALA A 92 1.75 2.30 11.14
N GLN A 93 2.96 2.85 11.20
CA GLN A 93 3.35 3.97 10.37
C GLN A 93 4.84 3.95 10.04
N VAL A 94 5.19 4.38 8.82
CA VAL A 94 6.57 4.62 8.41
C VAL A 94 6.65 5.84 7.49
N ARG A 95 7.78 6.55 7.54
CA ARG A 95 8.13 7.64 6.65
C ARG A 95 9.54 7.41 6.10
N GLY A 96 9.82 7.96 4.93
CA GLY A 96 11.14 7.92 4.30
C GLY A 96 11.14 7.11 3.01
N ILE A 97 12.18 7.30 2.21
CA ILE A 97 12.43 6.46 1.03
C ILE A 97 12.75 5.02 1.44
N ASN A 98 12.69 4.06 0.51
CA ASN A 98 12.87 2.63 0.79
C ASN A 98 11.95 2.10 1.91
N SER A 99 10.70 2.55 1.92
CA SER A 99 9.72 2.21 2.94
C SER A 99 8.39 1.75 2.36
N GLY A 100 7.63 1.06 3.19
CA GLY A 100 6.27 0.66 2.87
C GLY A 100 5.63 -0.18 3.95
N GLY A 101 4.49 -0.76 3.60
CA GLY A 101 3.63 -1.47 4.53
C GLY A 101 3.11 -2.78 4.00
N TRP A 102 2.84 -3.72 4.90
CA TRP A 102 2.18 -4.97 4.55
C TRP A 102 1.01 -5.21 5.50
N VAL A 103 0.01 -5.91 4.98
CA VAL A 103 -1.17 -6.33 5.72
C VAL A 103 -1.47 -7.78 5.41
N THR A 104 -1.93 -8.51 6.42
CA THR A 104 -2.26 -9.93 6.31
C THR A 104 -3.73 -10.14 6.60
N PHE A 105 -4.34 -11.09 5.90
CA PHE A 105 -5.71 -11.54 6.13
C PHE A 105 -5.74 -13.03 6.49
N LYS A 106 -6.75 -13.45 7.25
CA LYS A 106 -7.04 -14.88 7.44
C LYS A 106 -7.65 -15.45 6.16
N THR A 107 -7.05 -16.50 5.61
CA THR A 107 -7.72 -17.35 4.62
C THR A 107 -8.70 -18.28 5.34
N GLY A 108 -9.72 -18.78 4.64
CA GLY A 108 -10.51 -19.89 5.18
C GLY A 108 -9.62 -21.10 5.45
N ASN A 109 -10.04 -21.98 6.35
CA ASN A 109 -9.37 -23.27 6.57
C ASN A 109 -9.57 -24.15 5.34
N ALA A 110 -8.59 -25.01 5.05
CA ALA A 110 -8.86 -26.19 4.24
C ALA A 110 -9.90 -27.00 5.01
N ARG A 111 -10.97 -27.39 4.31
CA ARG A 111 -11.93 -28.34 4.89
C ARG A 111 -11.24 -29.65 5.18
#